data_AF-A0A3C0BSH6-F1
#
_entry.id   AF-A0A3C0BSH6-F1
#
_cell.length_a   1.000
_cell.length_b   1.000
_cell.length_c   1.000
_cell.angle_alpha   90.00
_cell.angle_beta   90.00
_cell.angle_gamma   90.00
#
_symmetry.space_group_name_H-M   'P 1'
#
loop_
_entity.id
_entity.type
_entity.pdbx_description
1 polymer ?
#
loop_
_entity_poly.entity_id
_entity_poly.type
_entity_poly.pdbx_seq_one_letter_code
_entity_poly.pdbx_strand_id
1 'polypeptide(L)' 'RPGWPGWDLVEVHLPESEIQNLIVELRSATAGVGTFNAKFDHLAELTGKVADQVLAGRGAKAA' A
#
# COMPACT_ATOMS: atom_id res chain seq x y z
N ARG A 1 18.71 -3.84 -3.67
CA ARG A 1 20.12 -3.99 -4.10
C ARG A 1 20.20 -3.50 -5.54
N PRO A 2 20.56 -2.22 -5.78
CA PRO A 2 20.58 -1.68 -7.14
C PRO A 2 21.67 -2.32 -7.99
N GLY A 3 21.33 -2.76 -9.21
CA GLY A 3 22.30 -3.20 -10.22
C GLY A 3 22.77 -4.67 -10.12
N TRP A 4 22.10 -5.53 -9.34
CA TRP A 4 22.39 -6.96 -9.34
C TRP A 4 21.73 -7.67 -10.54
N PRO A 5 22.45 -8.52 -11.29
CA PRO A 5 21.85 -9.31 -12.36
C PRO A 5 20.71 -10.20 -11.83
N GLY A 6 19.54 -10.14 -12.48
CA GLY A 6 18.35 -10.90 -12.10
C GLY A 6 17.58 -10.34 -10.89
N TRP A 7 17.88 -9.10 -10.46
CA TRP A 7 17.15 -8.40 -9.39
C TRP A 7 16.59 -7.08 -9.90
N ASP A 8 15.27 -6.94 -9.84
CA ASP A 8 14.59 -5.68 -10.14
C ASP A 8 14.39 -4.84 -8.87
N LEU A 9 14.49 -3.52 -9.02
CA LEU A 9 14.10 -2.54 -8.01
C LEU A 9 12.93 -1.74 -8.55
N VAL A 10 11.82 -1.74 -7.82
CA VAL A 10 10.61 -1.02 -8.18
C VAL A 10 10.29 -0.01 -7.09
N GLU A 11 10.05 1.23 -7.49
CA GLU A 11 9.65 2.33 -6.61
C GLU A 11 8.24 2.80 -7.01
N VAL A 12 7.35 2.91 -6.03
CA VAL A 12 5.94 3.29 -6.26
C VAL A 12 5.41 4.13 -5.11
N HIS A 13 4.44 4.99 -5.41
CA HIS A 13 3.57 5.59 -4.41
C HIS A 13 2.34 4.71 -4.25
N LEU A 14 2.13 4.19 -3.04
CA LEU A 14 0.99 3.35 -2.69
C LEU A 14 0.21 4.00 -1.54
N PRO A 15 -1.13 4.04 -1.58
CA PRO A 15 -1.92 4.40 -0.41
C PRO A 15 -1.60 3.46 0.76
N GLU A 16 -1.47 4.02 1.96
CA GLU A 16 -1.14 3.23 3.16
C GLU A 16 -2.19 2.15 3.46
N SER A 17 -3.46 2.38 3.09
CA SER A 17 -4.54 1.39 3.22
C SER A 17 -4.29 0.09 2.45
N GLU A 18 -3.52 0.16 1.35
CA GLU A 18 -3.21 -0.98 0.48
C GLU A 18 -1.89 -1.66 0.88
N ILE A 19 -1.12 -1.10 1.83
CA ILE A 19 0.12 -1.72 2.31
C ILE A 19 -0.19 -2.90 3.24
N GLN A 20 -1.38 -2.92 3.85
CA GLN A 20 -1.80 -4.03 4.70
C GLN A 20 -1.84 -5.32 3.88
N ASN A 21 -1.19 -6.38 4.39
CA ASN A 21 -1.01 -7.68 3.73
C ASN A 21 -0.14 -7.72 2.47
N LEU A 22 0.35 -6.57 1.97
CA LEU A 22 1.20 -6.53 0.77
C LEU A 22 2.41 -7.47 0.86
N ILE A 23 3.01 -7.63 2.06
CA ILE A 23 4.15 -8.53 2.25
C ILE A 23 3.80 -10.00 1.97
N VAL A 24 2.57 -10.42 2.27
CA VAL A 24 2.11 -11.78 2.01
C VAL A 24 1.99 -11.99 0.51
N GLU A 25 1.35 -11.05 -0.18
CA GLU A 25 1.17 -11.10 -1.64
C GLU A 25 2.50 -11.07 -2.37
N LEU A 26 3.40 -10.15 -2.00
CA LEU A 26 4.72 -10.02 -2.60
C LEU A 26 5.53 -11.31 -2.45
N ARG A 27 5.57 -11.90 -1.26
CA ARG A 27 6.32 -13.14 -1.04
C ARG A 27 5.70 -14.31 -1.79
N SER A 28 4.37 -14.39 -1.87
CA SER A 28 3.69 -15.41 -2.67
C SER A 28 4.04 -15.29 -4.17
N ALA A 29 4.03 -14.07 -4.71
CA ALA A 29 4.33 -13.80 -6.12
C ALA A 29 5.80 -14.02 -6.48
N THR A 30 6.71 -13.92 -5.52
CA THR A 30 8.16 -13.97 -5.73
C THR A 30 8.80 -15.24 -5.16
N ALA A 31 8.02 -16.30 -4.91
CA ALA A 31 8.51 -17.53 -4.27
C ALA A 31 9.32 -17.27 -2.97
N GLY A 32 8.95 -16.22 -2.23
CA GLY A 32 9.52 -15.86 -0.94
C GLY A 32 10.74 -14.93 -0.97
N VAL A 33 11.29 -14.58 -2.14
CA VAL A 33 12.53 -13.77 -2.21
C VAL A 33 12.29 -12.25 -2.16
N GLY A 34 11.06 -11.81 -2.46
CA GLY A 34 10.69 -10.40 -2.48
C GLY A 34 10.64 -9.76 -1.10
N THR A 35 11.06 -8.50 -1.03
CA THR A 35 10.99 -7.66 0.17
C THR A 35 10.65 -6.23 -0.24
N PHE A 36 10.14 -5.43 0.69
CA PHE A 36 9.90 -4.00 0.47
C PHE A 36 10.23 -3.20 1.72
N ASN A 37 10.45 -1.90 1.53
CA ASN A 37 10.46 -0.91 2.59
C ASN A 37 9.42 0.16 2.24
N ALA A 38 8.78 0.73 3.25
CA ALA A 38 7.79 1.78 3.08
C ALA A 38 8.16 2.99 3.93
N LYS A 39 7.91 4.17 3.40
CA LYS A 39 8.06 5.45 4.09
C LYS A 39 6.91 6.36 3.67
N PHE A 40 6.35 7.10 4.63
CA PHE A 40 5.39 8.16 4.33
C PHE A 40 6.04 9.23 3.44
N ASP A 41 5.31 9.64 2.39
CA ASP A 41 5.71 10.70 1.47
C ASP A 41 4.76 11.90 1.60
N HIS A 42 3.47 11.71 1.29
CA HIS A 42 2.44 12.74 1.37
C HIS A 42 1.04 12.17 1.62
N LEU A 43 0.09 13.06 1.93
CA LEU A 43 -1.34 12.76 1.89
C LEU A 43 -1.90 13.13 0.53
N ALA A 44 -2.68 12.23 -0.06
CA ALA A 44 -3.43 12.48 -1.29
C ALA A 44 -4.92 12.63 -1.00
N GLU A 45 -5.63 13.38 -1.85
CA GLU A 45 -7.07 13.55 -1.73
C GLU A 45 -7.80 12.24 -1.98
N LEU A 46 -8.71 11.87 -1.07
CA LEU A 46 -9.57 10.71 -1.21
C LEU A 46 -10.85 11.12 -1.92
N THR A 47 -11.16 10.46 -3.04
CA THR A 47 -12.34 10.78 -3.86
C THR A 47 -13.21 9.55 -4.11
N GLY A 48 -14.46 9.78 -4.52
CA GLY A 48 -15.40 8.73 -4.88
C GLY A 48 -15.78 7.81 -3.71
N LYS A 49 -16.05 6.54 -4.03
CA LYS A 49 -16.64 5.55 -3.10
C LYS A 49 -15.86 5.39 -1.79
N VAL A 50 -14.53 5.46 -1.84
CA VAL A 50 -13.69 5.28 -0.64
C VAL A 50 -13.87 6.48 0.30
N ALA A 51 -14.02 7.69 -0.23
CA ALA A 51 -14.35 8.87 0.57
C ALA A 51 -15.72 8.72 1.24
N ASP A 52 -16.73 8.27 0.48
CA ASP A 52 -18.08 8.04 1.00
C ASP A 52 -18.10 7.01 2.14
N GLN A 53 -17.32 5.93 2.01
CA GLN A 53 -17.19 4.90 3.03
C GLN A 53 -16.57 5.43 4.33
N VAL A 54 -15.52 6.24 4.22
CA VAL A 54 -14.88 6.87 5.39
C VAL A 54 -15.85 7.81 6.09
N LEU A 55 -16.61 8.61 5.34
CA LEU A 55 -17.62 9.52 5.89
C LEU A 55 -18.74 8.76 6.60
N ALA A 56 -19.27 7.70 5.99
CA ALA A 56 -20.31 6.86 6.59
C ALA A 56 -19.84 6.21 7.90
N GLY A 57 -18.60 5.69 7.95
CA GLY A 57 -18.02 5.08 9.14
C GLY A 57 -17.79 6.07 10.29
N ARG A 58 -17.55 7.36 9.99
CA ARG A 58 -17.42 8.43 11.00
C ARG A 58 -18.78 8.90 11.52
N GLY A 59 -19.79 9.02 10.65
CA GLY A 59 -21.14 9.42 11.03
C GLY A 59 -21.80 8.46 12.02
N ALA A 60 -21.58 7.15 11.87
CA ALA A 60 -22.13 6.13 12.77
C ALA A 60 -21.53 6.14 14.19
N LYS A 61 -20.34 6.74 14.39
CA LYS A 61 -19.72 6.86 15.73
C LYS A 61 -20.15 8.11 16.51
N ALA A 62 -20.86 9.03 15.87
CA ALA A 62 -21.30 10.29 16.48
C ALA A 62 -22.78 10.29 16.90
N ALA A 63 -23.49 9.17 16.73
CA ALA A 63 -24.91 8.98 17.06
C ALA A 63 -25.10 8.10 18.30
#